data_AF-A0A1F4MQ74-F1
#
_entry.id   AF-A0A1F4MQ74-F1
#
_cell.length_a   1.000
_cell.length_b   1.000
_cell.length_c   1.000
_cell.angle_alpha   90.00
_cell.angle_beta   90.00
_cell.angle_gamma   90.00
#
_symmetry.space_group_name_H-M   'P 1'
#
loop_
_entity.id
_entity.type
_entity.pdbx_description
1 polymer ?
#
loop_
_entity_poly.entity_id
_entity_poly.type
_entity_poly.pdbx_seq_one_letter_code
_entity_poly.pdbx_strand_id
1 'polypeptide(L)'
;MLIALLGAGLLLALAFIGAGLTSDTALFSLQPPGGGAPDMLPAQRLDLHRTFFTIWAALVLVVPALSLFGFRHRSERAARYWLAFWTAALLVFLVHFYWAVVVLFGNDWQRILHTPRVSAPRLDTVFAVWWCVDVLLAWTLRSEAVWVRAQRWGVHLLAFVLFFMGAAREGELLWSRALGWSLAVCVALSLLWLAVRRGRA
;
A
#
# COMPACT_ATOMS: atom_id res chain seq x y z
N MET A 1 16.09 -4.09 -8.57
CA MET A 1 15.37 -5.25 -8.00
C MET A 1 15.89 -5.57 -6.62
N LEU A 2 17.14 -6.06 -6.49
CA LEU A 2 17.74 -6.41 -5.19
C LEU A 2 17.57 -5.31 -4.11
N ILE A 3 17.89 -4.06 -4.45
CA ILE A 3 17.74 -2.92 -3.51
C ILE A 3 16.30 -2.78 -2.99
N ALA A 4 15.29 -2.90 -3.88
CA ALA A 4 13.89 -2.77 -3.48
C ALA A 4 13.44 -3.96 -2.61
N LEU A 5 13.93 -5.17 -2.89
CA LEU A 5 13.64 -6.37 -2.08
C LEU A 5 14.33 -6.33 -0.71
N LEU A 6 15.59 -5.90 -0.65
CA LEU A 6 16.28 -5.66 0.63
C LEU A 6 15.59 -4.57 1.43
N GLY A 7 15.16 -3.49 0.77
CA GLY A 7 14.34 -2.44 1.37
C GLY A 7 13.03 -2.98 1.92
N ALA A 8 12.32 -3.85 1.18
CA ALA A 8 11.11 -4.51 1.65
C ALA A 8 11.36 -5.40 2.88
N GLY A 9 12.41 -6.22 2.85
CA GLY A 9 12.80 -7.06 3.99
C GLY A 9 13.13 -6.23 5.23
N LEU A 10 13.89 -5.15 5.06
CA LEU A 10 14.23 -4.22 6.14
C LEU A 10 12.98 -3.52 6.70
N LEU A 11 12.12 -2.99 5.84
CA LEU A 11 10.90 -2.30 6.27
C LEU A 11 9.93 -3.25 6.97
N LEU A 12 9.81 -4.50 6.52
CA LEU A 12 9.05 -5.53 7.24
C LEU A 12 9.69 -5.83 8.60
N ALA A 13 11.00 -6.05 8.68
CA ALA A 13 11.67 -6.29 9.96
C ALA A 13 11.43 -5.14 10.94
N LEU A 14 11.58 -3.89 10.49
CA LEU A 14 11.29 -2.69 11.28
C LEU A 14 9.81 -2.60 11.68
N ALA A 15 8.89 -2.97 10.80
CA ALA A 15 7.46 -2.98 11.12
C ALA A 15 7.13 -3.98 12.25
N PHE A 16 7.70 -5.18 12.20
CA PHE A 16 7.49 -6.20 13.23
C PHE A 16 8.18 -5.86 14.55
N ILE A 17 9.41 -5.34 14.50
CA ILE A 17 10.12 -4.85 15.69
C ILE A 17 9.35 -3.68 16.31
N GLY A 18 8.97 -2.70 15.50
CA GLY A 18 8.17 -1.55 15.95
C GLY A 18 6.87 -1.97 16.60
N ALA A 19 6.15 -2.94 16.02
CA ALA A 19 4.95 -3.51 16.62
C ALA A 19 5.23 -4.15 17.98
N GLY A 20 6.28 -4.95 18.12
CA GLY A 20 6.65 -5.57 19.40
C GLY A 20 7.08 -4.56 20.46
N LEU A 21 7.77 -3.48 20.08
CA LEU A 21 8.22 -2.44 21.02
C LEU A 21 7.08 -1.52 21.48
N THR A 22 5.98 -1.47 20.73
CA THR A 22 4.87 -0.53 21.00
C THR A 22 3.57 -1.25 21.39
N SER A 23 3.52 -2.58 21.34
CA SER A 23 2.31 -3.35 21.61
C SER A 23 1.80 -3.25 23.03
N ASP A 24 2.59 -2.78 24.00
CA ASP A 24 2.10 -2.55 25.37
C ASP A 24 1.53 -1.13 25.56
N THR A 25 1.59 -0.30 24.52
CA THR A 25 1.13 1.08 24.54
C THR A 25 -0.22 1.26 23.85
N ALA A 26 -0.87 2.39 24.11
CA ALA A 26 -2.10 2.80 23.45
C ALA A 26 -1.86 3.55 22.12
N LEU A 27 -0.72 3.31 21.44
CA LEU A 27 -0.36 4.02 20.20
C LEU A 27 -1.42 3.89 19.11
N PHE A 28 -2.01 2.70 18.97
CA PHE A 28 -3.23 2.48 18.19
C PHE A 28 -4.39 2.10 19.10
N SER A 29 -5.53 2.74 18.89
CA SER A 29 -6.75 2.53 19.65
C SER A 29 -7.36 1.17 19.32
N LEU A 30 -7.83 0.48 20.37
CA LEU A 30 -8.67 -0.72 20.22
C LEU A 30 -10.12 -0.39 19.88
N GLN A 31 -10.49 0.89 19.91
CA GLN A 31 -11.76 1.37 19.39
C GLN A 31 -11.58 1.84 17.95
N PRO A 32 -12.57 1.61 17.09
CA PRO A 32 -12.49 2.07 15.71
C PRO A 32 -12.60 3.61 15.67
N PRO A 33 -12.14 4.24 14.56
CA PRO A 33 -12.35 5.67 14.34
C PRO A 33 -13.84 6.04 14.44
N GLY A 34 -14.15 7.16 15.11
CA GLY A 34 -15.53 7.65 15.27
C GLY A 34 -16.20 7.36 16.62
N GLY A 35 -15.51 6.67 17.55
CA GLY A 35 -15.95 6.52 18.94
C GLY A 35 -17.11 5.54 19.12
N GLY A 36 -16.79 4.29 19.46
CA GLY A 36 -17.74 3.23 19.73
C GLY A 36 -17.17 2.19 20.68
N ALA A 37 -17.83 1.02 20.79
CA ALA A 37 -17.29 -0.10 21.54
C ALA A 37 -15.96 -0.59 20.92
N PRO A 38 -15.02 -1.15 21.71
CA PRO A 38 -13.79 -1.73 21.17
C PRO A 38 -14.10 -2.78 20.10
N ASP A 39 -13.53 -2.61 18.91
CA ASP A 39 -13.61 -3.59 17.83
C ASP A 39 -12.43 -4.56 17.86
N MET A 40 -11.50 -4.40 18.81
CA MET A 40 -10.32 -5.22 19.03
C MET A 40 -10.17 -5.60 20.50
N LEU A 41 -9.72 -6.83 20.76
CA LEU A 41 -9.40 -7.29 22.12
C LEU A 41 -7.98 -6.86 22.53
N PRO A 42 -7.70 -6.68 23.83
CA PRO A 42 -6.34 -6.39 24.32
C PRO A 42 -5.29 -7.40 23.84
N ALA A 43 -5.65 -8.68 23.78
CA ALA A 43 -4.77 -9.74 23.29
C ALA A 43 -4.40 -9.60 21.79
N GLN A 44 -5.20 -8.86 21.01
CA GLN A 44 -4.97 -8.63 19.58
C GLN A 44 -4.11 -7.39 19.31
N ARG A 45 -3.68 -6.67 20.35
CA ARG A 45 -2.98 -5.38 20.21
C ARG A 45 -1.70 -5.50 19.40
N LEU A 46 -0.89 -6.54 19.63
CA LEU A 46 0.33 -6.75 18.85
C LEU A 46 0.03 -6.91 17.34
N ASP A 47 -0.98 -7.70 17.00
CA ASP A 47 -1.35 -7.93 15.61
C ASP A 47 -1.97 -6.69 14.97
N LEU A 48 -2.71 -5.89 15.74
CA LEU A 48 -3.16 -4.57 15.31
C LEU A 48 -1.97 -3.67 14.95
N HIS A 49 -0.94 -3.59 15.80
CA HIS A 49 0.25 -2.80 15.51
C HIS A 49 0.97 -3.31 14.25
N ARG A 50 1.09 -4.63 14.09
CA ARG A 50 1.68 -5.24 12.88
C ARG A 50 0.91 -4.82 11.63
N THR A 51 -0.43 -4.81 11.65
CA THR A 51 -1.21 -4.37 10.48
C THR A 51 -0.92 -2.90 10.11
N PHE A 52 -0.88 -1.99 11.07
CA PHE A 52 -0.56 -0.59 10.80
C PHE A 52 0.88 -0.38 10.29
N PHE A 53 1.87 -0.98 10.94
CA PHE A 53 3.27 -0.79 10.51
C PHE A 53 3.56 -1.46 9.16
N THR A 54 2.95 -2.61 8.86
CA THR A 54 3.14 -3.27 7.56
C THR A 54 2.49 -2.50 6.40
N ILE A 55 1.33 -1.87 6.59
CA ILE A 55 0.78 -0.99 5.54
C ILE A 55 1.61 0.27 5.36
N TRP A 56 2.16 0.86 6.43
CA TRP A 56 3.10 1.98 6.31
C TRP A 56 4.36 1.57 5.53
N ALA A 57 4.90 0.38 5.78
CA ALA A 57 6.02 -0.17 5.00
C ALA A 57 5.67 -0.33 3.51
N ALA A 58 4.49 -0.87 3.19
CA ALA A 58 4.02 -0.99 1.80
C ALA A 58 3.87 0.40 1.14
N LEU A 59 3.33 1.37 1.87
CA LEU A 59 3.13 2.74 1.42
C LEU A 59 4.48 3.42 1.08
N VAL A 60 5.50 3.26 1.91
CA VAL A 60 6.85 3.80 1.64
C VAL A 60 7.41 3.28 0.31
N LEU A 61 7.16 2.00 -0.03
CA LEU A 61 7.62 1.40 -1.27
C LEU A 61 6.73 1.75 -2.48
N VAL A 62 5.42 1.95 -2.27
CA VAL A 62 4.49 2.27 -3.36
C VAL A 62 4.69 3.69 -3.87
N VAL A 63 5.14 4.63 -3.03
CA VAL A 63 5.42 6.02 -3.41
C VAL A 63 6.39 6.13 -4.59
N PRO A 64 7.61 5.57 -4.56
CA PRO A 64 8.51 5.62 -5.71
C PRO A 64 7.96 4.81 -6.90
N ALA A 65 7.21 3.72 -6.68
CA ALA A 65 6.59 2.97 -7.77
C ALA A 65 5.61 3.85 -8.56
N LEU A 66 4.63 4.46 -7.88
CA LEU A 66 3.62 5.30 -8.52
C LEU A 66 4.24 6.56 -9.14
N SER A 67 5.24 7.17 -8.48
CA SER A 67 5.94 8.36 -9.00
C SER A 67 6.73 8.07 -10.28
N LEU A 68 7.27 6.85 -10.44
CA LEU A 68 8.03 6.45 -11.62
C LEU A 68 7.17 5.91 -12.76
N PHE A 69 5.91 5.54 -12.49
CA PHE A 69 5.04 4.86 -13.42
C PHE A 69 4.85 5.59 -14.76
N GLY A 70 4.71 6.93 -14.72
CA GLY A 70 4.53 7.77 -15.92
C GLY A 70 5.79 7.87 -16.80
N PHE A 71 6.97 7.55 -16.25
CA PHE A 71 8.26 7.63 -16.93
C PHE A 71 8.74 6.32 -17.53
N ARG A 72 8.06 5.20 -17.23
CA ARG A 72 8.48 3.84 -17.65
C ARG A 72 8.74 3.71 -19.16
N HIS A 73 7.97 4.42 -19.98
CA HIS A 73 8.07 4.39 -21.44
C HIS A 73 9.15 5.31 -22.01
N ARG A 74 9.76 6.16 -21.18
CA ARG A 74 10.78 7.15 -21.59
C ARG A 74 12.17 6.84 -21.07
N SER A 75 12.29 5.93 -20.11
CA SER A 75 13.56 5.58 -19.48
C SER A 75 13.55 4.15 -19.00
N GLU A 76 14.49 3.34 -19.50
CA GLU A 76 14.66 1.96 -19.06
C GLU A 76 14.96 1.89 -17.55
N ARG A 77 15.73 2.84 -17.02
CA ARG A 77 15.99 2.93 -15.58
C ARG A 77 14.69 3.17 -14.81
N ALA A 78 13.84 4.09 -15.28
CA ALA A 78 12.55 4.34 -14.64
C ALA A 78 11.64 3.10 -14.68
N ALA A 79 11.59 2.38 -15.81
CA ALA A 79 10.84 1.13 -15.92
C ALA A 79 11.35 0.06 -14.94
N ARG A 80 12.67 -0.13 -14.84
CA ARG A 80 13.28 -1.11 -13.94
C ARG A 80 13.02 -0.78 -12.47
N TYR A 81 13.13 0.49 -12.08
CA TYR A 81 12.85 0.91 -10.71
C TYR A 81 11.36 0.87 -10.38
N TRP A 82 10.49 1.33 -11.29
CA TRP A 82 9.05 1.19 -11.17
C TRP A 82 8.68 -0.27 -10.88
N LEU A 83 9.08 -1.22 -11.74
CA LEU A 83 8.74 -2.63 -11.56
C LEU A 83 9.32 -3.21 -10.26
N ALA A 84 10.54 -2.79 -9.87
CA ALA A 84 11.17 -3.22 -8.62
C ALA A 84 10.39 -2.78 -7.39
N PHE A 85 10.07 -1.49 -7.28
CA PHE A 85 9.32 -0.95 -6.15
C PHE A 85 7.87 -1.42 -6.16
N TRP A 86 7.26 -1.56 -7.34
CA TRP A 86 5.90 -2.07 -7.48
C TRP A 86 5.78 -3.53 -7.01
N THR A 87 6.73 -4.38 -7.39
CA THR A 87 6.81 -5.78 -6.93
C THR A 87 7.11 -5.85 -5.44
N ALA A 88 8.08 -5.07 -4.95
CA ALA A 88 8.44 -5.07 -3.53
C ALA A 88 7.28 -4.57 -2.65
N ALA A 89 6.58 -3.51 -3.06
CA ALA A 89 5.40 -3.02 -2.37
C ALA A 89 4.28 -4.05 -2.33
N LEU A 90 4.03 -4.78 -3.44
CA LEU A 90 3.07 -5.88 -3.45
C LEU A 90 3.43 -6.94 -2.40
N LEU A 91 4.68 -7.38 -2.33
CA LEU A 91 5.08 -8.42 -1.36
C LEU A 91 4.84 -7.97 0.09
N VAL A 92 5.18 -6.72 0.42
CA VAL A 92 4.91 -6.15 1.75
C VAL A 92 3.41 -6.02 2.00
N PHE A 93 2.65 -5.58 0.99
CA PHE A 93 1.20 -5.49 1.06
C PHE A 93 0.53 -6.85 1.25
N LEU A 94 1.03 -7.92 0.64
CA LEU A 94 0.50 -9.28 0.85
C LEU A 94 0.73 -9.76 2.29
N VAL A 95 1.87 -9.41 2.90
CA VAL A 95 2.10 -9.67 4.34
C VAL A 95 1.12 -8.89 5.20
N HIS A 96 0.91 -7.60 4.89
CA HIS A 96 -0.10 -6.77 5.56
C HIS A 96 -1.50 -7.39 5.43
N PHE A 97 -1.91 -7.74 4.21
CA PHE A 97 -3.23 -8.29 3.91
C PHE A 97 -3.46 -9.64 4.61
N TYR A 98 -2.46 -10.53 4.59
CA TYR A 98 -2.48 -11.77 5.36
C TYR A 98 -2.66 -11.50 6.86
N TRP A 99 -1.88 -10.57 7.42
CA TRP A 99 -1.97 -10.27 8.86
C TRP A 99 -3.33 -9.69 9.24
N ALA A 100 -3.88 -8.79 8.41
CA ALA A 100 -5.18 -8.21 8.65
C ALA A 100 -6.28 -9.27 8.56
N VAL A 101 -6.41 -9.94 7.42
CA VAL A 101 -7.54 -10.84 7.14
C VAL A 101 -7.45 -12.14 7.94
N VAL A 102 -6.29 -12.79 7.96
CA VAL A 102 -6.13 -14.12 8.54
C VAL A 102 -5.81 -14.05 10.02
N VAL A 103 -4.81 -13.25 10.43
CA VAL A 103 -4.31 -13.26 11.81
C VAL A 103 -5.20 -12.41 12.73
N LEU A 104 -5.43 -11.14 12.38
CA LEU A 104 -6.16 -10.20 13.22
C LEU A 104 -7.67 -10.49 13.23
N PHE A 105 -8.25 -10.73 12.06
CA PHE A 105 -9.69 -10.99 11.93
C PHE A 105 -10.04 -12.48 11.87
N GLY A 106 -9.09 -13.41 11.86
CA GLY A 106 -9.39 -14.84 11.91
C GLY A 106 -10.16 -15.36 10.70
N ASN A 107 -10.06 -14.71 9.53
CA ASN A 107 -10.92 -14.91 8.36
C ASN A 107 -12.43 -14.66 8.60
N ASP A 108 -12.79 -13.94 9.66
CA ASP A 108 -14.17 -13.53 9.91
C ASP A 108 -14.56 -12.36 9.00
N TRP A 109 -15.05 -12.71 7.80
CA TRP A 109 -15.53 -11.74 6.83
C TRP A 109 -16.78 -10.98 7.29
N GLN A 110 -17.58 -11.54 8.21
CA GLN A 110 -18.70 -10.79 8.77
C GLN A 110 -18.17 -9.62 9.58
N ARG A 111 -17.16 -9.83 10.44
CA ARG A 111 -16.51 -8.76 11.19
C ARG A 111 -15.78 -7.77 10.28
N ILE A 112 -15.00 -8.25 9.31
CA ILE A 112 -14.23 -7.39 8.38
C ILE A 112 -15.15 -6.44 7.59
N LEU A 113 -16.31 -6.94 7.13
CA LEU A 113 -17.21 -6.15 6.29
C LEU A 113 -18.02 -5.09 7.07
N HIS A 114 -18.07 -5.17 8.40
CA HIS A 114 -18.91 -4.32 9.23
C HIS A 114 -18.13 -3.49 10.27
N THR A 115 -16.82 -3.64 10.36
CA THR A 115 -16.00 -2.76 11.21
C THR A 115 -15.74 -1.41 10.52
N PRO A 116 -15.80 -0.27 11.24
CA PRO A 116 -15.42 1.03 10.68
C PRO A 116 -13.92 1.16 10.41
N ARG A 117 -13.11 0.24 10.94
CA ARG A 117 -11.64 0.28 10.81
C ARG A 117 -11.17 -0.10 9.42
N VAL A 118 -11.96 -0.87 8.66
CA VAL A 118 -11.63 -1.33 7.32
C VAL A 118 -12.61 -0.68 6.34
N SER A 119 -12.11 0.25 5.55
CA SER A 119 -12.99 1.19 4.84
C SER A 119 -13.54 0.64 3.54
N ALA A 120 -12.77 -0.22 2.85
CA ALA A 120 -13.18 -0.80 1.57
C ALA A 120 -12.75 -2.27 1.42
N PRO A 121 -13.10 -3.17 2.36
CA PRO A 121 -12.56 -4.55 2.42
C PRO A 121 -12.74 -5.36 1.14
N ARG A 122 -13.90 -5.22 0.46
CA ARG A 122 -14.15 -5.88 -0.83
C ARG A 122 -13.22 -5.35 -1.92
N LEU A 123 -13.05 -4.05 -1.97
CA LEU A 123 -12.23 -3.37 -2.98
C LEU A 123 -10.76 -3.66 -2.75
N ASP A 124 -10.29 -3.69 -1.50
CA ASP A 124 -8.93 -4.06 -1.12
C ASP A 124 -8.59 -5.49 -1.55
N THR A 125 -9.55 -6.42 -1.40
CA THR A 125 -9.39 -7.82 -1.82
C THR A 125 -9.27 -7.94 -3.34
N VAL A 126 -10.17 -7.27 -4.08
CA VAL A 126 -10.12 -7.23 -5.55
C VAL A 126 -8.81 -6.58 -6.01
N PHE A 127 -8.40 -5.50 -5.35
CA PHE A 127 -7.15 -4.81 -5.63
C PHE A 127 -5.93 -5.72 -5.40
N ALA A 128 -5.87 -6.46 -4.30
CA ALA A 128 -4.78 -7.38 -4.00
C ALA A 128 -4.58 -8.41 -5.14
N VAL A 129 -5.66 -9.04 -5.57
CA VAL A 129 -5.65 -10.01 -6.68
C VAL A 129 -5.26 -9.34 -8.00
N TRP A 130 -5.84 -8.18 -8.30
CA TRP A 130 -5.56 -7.43 -9.52
C TRP A 130 -4.09 -6.97 -9.57
N TRP A 131 -3.52 -6.57 -8.45
CA TRP A 131 -2.12 -6.17 -8.34
C TRP A 131 -1.18 -7.38 -8.56
N CYS A 132 -1.48 -8.55 -8.00
CA CYS A 132 -0.76 -9.78 -8.33
C CYS A 132 -0.76 -10.05 -9.84
N VAL A 133 -1.92 -9.95 -10.49
CA VAL A 133 -2.03 -10.12 -11.95
C VAL A 133 -1.18 -9.09 -12.68
N ASP A 134 -1.23 -7.81 -12.29
CA ASP A 134 -0.44 -6.75 -12.94
C ASP A 134 1.07 -7.00 -12.87
N VAL A 135 1.57 -7.41 -11.70
CA VAL A 135 2.98 -7.74 -11.50
C VAL A 135 3.37 -8.94 -12.36
N LEU A 136 2.56 -10.00 -12.38
CA LEU A 136 2.79 -11.15 -13.25
C LEU A 136 2.84 -10.74 -14.72
N LEU A 137 1.88 -9.92 -15.18
CA LEU A 137 1.87 -9.38 -16.54
C LEU A 137 3.12 -8.53 -16.81
N ALA A 138 3.57 -7.71 -15.85
CA ALA A 138 4.74 -6.84 -16.02
C ALA A 138 6.05 -7.63 -16.16
N TRP A 139 6.14 -8.80 -15.55
CA TRP A 139 7.29 -9.69 -15.63
C TRP A 139 7.27 -10.59 -16.87
N THR A 140 6.09 -11.06 -17.27
CA THR A 140 5.95 -12.10 -18.32
C THR A 140 5.61 -11.55 -19.69
N LEU A 141 4.86 -10.45 -19.76
CA LEU A 141 4.34 -9.89 -21.01
C LEU A 141 4.93 -8.50 -21.26
N ARG A 142 5.66 -8.38 -22.36
CA ARG A 142 6.16 -7.09 -22.90
C ARG A 142 5.16 -6.42 -23.86
N SER A 143 3.91 -6.86 -23.85
CA SER A 143 2.89 -6.39 -24.79
C SER A 143 2.38 -4.99 -24.42
N GLU A 144 2.30 -4.12 -25.42
CA GLU A 144 1.65 -2.80 -25.33
C GLU A 144 0.17 -2.86 -25.76
N ALA A 145 -0.44 -4.05 -25.77
CA ALA A 145 -1.85 -4.21 -26.08
C ALA A 145 -2.72 -3.28 -25.22
N VAL A 146 -3.77 -2.73 -25.84
CA VAL A 146 -4.64 -1.71 -25.21
C VAL A 146 -5.18 -2.19 -23.87
N TRP A 147 -5.59 -3.46 -23.78
CA TRP A 147 -6.13 -4.05 -22.54
C TRP A 147 -5.10 -4.11 -21.41
N VAL A 148 -3.82 -4.46 -21.71
CA VAL A 148 -2.74 -4.48 -20.71
C VAL A 148 -2.48 -3.07 -20.19
N ARG A 149 -2.48 -2.08 -21.09
CA ARG A 149 -2.29 -0.67 -20.70
C ARG A 149 -3.43 -0.18 -19.82
N ALA A 150 -4.68 -0.46 -20.21
CA ALA A 150 -5.87 -0.06 -19.46
C ALA A 150 -5.89 -0.70 -18.06
N GLN A 151 -5.67 -2.03 -18.01
CA GLN A 151 -5.53 -2.81 -16.77
C GLN A 151 -4.46 -2.21 -15.85
N ARG A 152 -3.28 -1.93 -16.39
CA ARG A 152 -2.15 -1.39 -15.61
C ARG A 152 -2.42 0.02 -15.10
N TRP A 153 -3.00 0.91 -15.91
CA TRP A 153 -3.41 2.23 -15.43
C TRP A 153 -4.49 2.13 -14.35
N GLY A 154 -5.46 1.22 -14.53
CA GLY A 154 -6.54 0.98 -13.57
C GLY A 154 -6.00 0.56 -12.20
N VAL A 155 -5.12 -0.44 -12.14
CA VAL A 155 -4.57 -0.91 -10.85
C VAL A 155 -3.68 0.14 -10.17
N HIS A 156 -2.93 0.95 -10.93
CA HIS A 156 -2.10 2.02 -10.35
C HIS A 156 -2.97 3.17 -9.81
N LEU A 157 -4.03 3.53 -10.52
CA LEU A 157 -4.99 4.51 -10.04
C LEU A 157 -5.72 4.00 -8.80
N LEU A 158 -6.15 2.74 -8.80
CA LEU A 158 -6.81 2.12 -7.65
C LEU A 158 -5.86 2.07 -6.44
N ALA A 159 -4.60 1.66 -6.64
CA ALA A 159 -3.58 1.71 -5.59
C ALA A 159 -3.42 3.11 -5.03
N PHE A 160 -3.28 4.12 -5.88
CA PHE A 160 -3.17 5.51 -5.44
C PHE A 160 -4.36 5.89 -4.56
N VAL A 161 -5.59 5.62 -5.01
CA VAL A 161 -6.80 5.96 -4.26
C VAL A 161 -6.86 5.22 -2.92
N LEU A 162 -6.66 3.90 -2.90
CA LEU A 162 -6.77 3.09 -1.69
C LEU A 162 -5.70 3.46 -0.66
N PHE A 163 -4.44 3.56 -1.07
CA PHE A 163 -3.35 3.96 -0.16
C PHE A 163 -3.52 5.40 0.32
N PHE A 164 -3.93 6.32 -0.55
CA PHE A 164 -4.17 7.71 -0.16
C PHE A 164 -5.34 7.82 0.83
N MET A 165 -6.49 7.24 0.51
CA MET A 165 -7.67 7.32 1.38
C MET A 165 -7.42 6.64 2.72
N GLY A 166 -6.87 5.41 2.71
CA GLY A 166 -6.54 4.66 3.92
C GLY A 166 -5.53 5.37 4.82
N ALA A 167 -4.49 5.99 4.25
CA ALA A 167 -3.47 6.65 5.04
C ALA A 167 -3.82 8.11 5.41
N ALA A 168 -4.22 8.93 4.42
CA ALA A 168 -4.42 10.37 4.57
C ALA A 168 -5.73 10.73 5.28
N ARG A 169 -6.82 10.02 4.97
CA ARG A 169 -8.16 10.31 5.50
C ARG A 169 -8.47 9.47 6.73
N GLU A 170 -8.15 8.18 6.68
CA GLU A 170 -8.54 7.19 7.69
C GLU A 170 -7.42 6.89 8.69
N GLY A 171 -6.22 7.41 8.44
CA GLY A 171 -5.09 7.29 9.34
C GLY A 171 -5.42 7.84 10.73
N GLU A 172 -5.31 6.97 11.74
CA GLU A 172 -5.53 7.29 13.14
C GLU A 172 -4.48 8.29 13.66
N LEU A 173 -3.23 8.09 13.25
CA LEU A 173 -2.08 8.90 13.67
C LEU A 173 -1.72 9.97 12.63
N LEU A 174 -1.17 11.09 13.12
CA LEU A 174 -0.62 12.15 12.27
C LEU A 174 0.43 11.61 11.28
N TRP A 175 1.24 10.63 11.67
CA TRP A 175 2.23 9.99 10.80
C TRP A 175 1.61 9.20 9.66
N SER A 176 0.50 8.49 9.91
CA SER A 176 -0.24 7.83 8.84
C SER A 176 -0.73 8.86 7.82
N ARG A 177 -1.29 9.97 8.30
CA ARG A 177 -1.79 11.04 7.44
C ARG A 177 -0.68 11.71 6.65
N ALA A 178 0.45 11.99 7.28
CA ALA A 178 1.64 12.57 6.65
C ALA A 178 2.18 11.68 5.53
N LEU A 179 2.22 10.34 5.72
CA LEU A 179 2.62 9.41 4.66
C LEU A 179 1.64 9.44 3.48
N GLY A 180 0.33 9.45 3.75
CA GLY A 180 -0.70 9.56 2.71
C GLY A 180 -0.58 10.85 1.88
N TRP A 181 -0.40 12.00 2.53
CA TRP A 181 -0.19 13.27 1.84
C TRP A 181 1.14 13.31 1.08
N SER A 182 2.20 12.71 1.64
CA SER A 182 3.49 12.58 0.95
C SER A 182 3.37 11.77 -0.35
N LEU A 183 2.59 10.68 -0.34
CA LEU A 183 2.24 9.95 -1.56
C LEU A 183 1.57 10.87 -2.60
N ALA A 184 0.54 11.62 -2.20
CA ALA A 184 -0.16 12.53 -3.10
C ALA A 184 0.77 13.58 -3.71
N VAL A 185 1.61 14.23 -2.89
CA VAL A 185 2.56 15.25 -3.33
C VAL A 185 3.59 14.66 -4.29
N CYS A 186 4.23 13.54 -3.97
CA CYS A 186 5.22 12.91 -4.83
C CYS A 186 4.63 12.52 -6.19
N VAL A 187 3.45 11.90 -6.21
CA VAL A 187 2.78 11.52 -7.46
C VAL A 187 2.38 12.76 -8.25
N ALA A 188 1.81 13.80 -7.62
CA ALA A 188 1.45 15.04 -8.30
C ALA A 188 2.66 15.74 -8.94
N LEU A 189 3.76 15.90 -8.19
CA LEU A 189 5.01 16.47 -8.72
C LEU A 189 5.55 15.66 -9.90
N SER A 190 5.48 14.34 -9.82
CA SER A 190 5.91 13.45 -10.91
C SER A 190 5.07 13.64 -12.18
N LEU A 191 3.75 13.80 -12.05
CA LEU A 191 2.84 14.05 -13.17
C LEU A 191 3.02 15.46 -13.76
N LEU A 192 3.21 16.47 -12.92
CA LEU A 192 3.50 17.84 -13.35
C LEU A 192 4.81 17.90 -14.15
N TRP A 193 5.86 17.25 -13.65
CA TRP A 193 7.13 17.15 -14.35
C TRP A 193 6.98 16.46 -15.72
N LEU A 194 6.18 15.39 -15.78
CA LEU A 194 5.88 14.69 -17.02
C LEU A 194 5.14 15.60 -18.03
N ALA A 195 4.19 16.41 -17.56
CA ALA A 195 3.43 17.35 -18.38
C ALA A 195 4.32 18.47 -18.93
N VAL A 196 5.14 19.10 -18.07
CA VAL A 196 6.07 20.17 -18.48
C VAL A 196 7.07 19.67 -19.54
N ARG A 197 7.59 18.45 -19.39
CA ARG A 197 8.50 17.88 -20.39
C ARG A 197 7.83 17.54 -21.72
N ARG A 198 6.52 17.24 -21.72
CA ARG A 198 5.76 17.01 -22.96
C ARG A 198 5.48 18.31 -23.70
N GLY A 199 5.22 19.42 -23.01
CA GLY A 199 4.96 20.71 -23.64
C GLY A 199 6.20 21.42 -24.20
N ARG A 200 7.41 20.91 -23.92
CA ARG A 200 8.69 21.44 -24.44
C ARG A 200 9.26 20.62 -25.61
N ALA A 201 8.62 19.52 -25.98
CA ALA A 201 9.00 18.63 -27.08
C ALA A 201 8.05 18.84 -28.26
#